data_AF-A0A1F1GNF1-F1
#
_entry.id   AF-A0A1F1GNF1-F1
#
_cell.length_a   1.000
_cell.length_b   1.000
_cell.length_c   1.000
_cell.angle_alpha   90.00
_cell.angle_beta   90.00
_cell.angle_gamma   90.00
#
_symmetry.space_group_name_H-M   'P 1'
#
loop_
_entity.id
_entity.type
_entity.pdbx_description
1 polymer ?
#
loop_
_entity_poly.entity_id
_entity_poly.type
_entity_poly.pdbx_seq_one_letter_code
_entity_poly.pdbx_strand_id
1 'polypeptide(L)'
;MDRSGIREVIDGAGPAPGRSLLKKNSTGLITGILATTVGIIGLAIAAATYAIYVETKATGPIVLIGLLVFIALTAFVVAASIRGKKSLNRIAESTDNAWINGWIEYRPALIGELAHVRQEDDGDTVTHYYTAPLLMLQPDGTMHRVPSQEFTYRDPAWLKAKNFAVAESPQTATVDFAHNNGWDVVGYRVDVPNPEPQFGLGLTKQQVDAVLSFAEQNWVR
;
A
#
# COMPACT_ATOMS: atom_id res chain seq x y z
N MET A 1 8.07 13.37 21.69
CA MET A 1 9.18 12.81 20.91
C MET A 1 9.47 11.44 21.47
N ASP A 2 9.41 10.42 20.60
CA ASP A 2 9.66 9.02 20.94
C ASP A 2 11.04 8.86 21.60
N ARG A 3 11.11 8.26 22.78
CA ARG A 3 12.35 8.00 23.54
C ARG A 3 12.71 6.52 23.57
N SER A 4 12.03 5.70 22.78
CA SER A 4 12.16 4.25 22.81
C SER A 4 13.40 3.70 22.08
N GLY A 5 14.08 4.51 21.26
CA GLY A 5 15.18 4.07 20.38
C GLY A 5 14.72 3.60 18.99
N ILE A 6 13.41 3.41 18.78
CA ILE A 6 12.86 2.95 17.48
C ILE A 6 13.15 3.92 16.36
N ARG A 7 13.14 5.22 16.66
CA ARG A 7 13.35 6.25 15.65
C ARG A 7 14.74 6.18 15.04
N GLU A 8 15.76 6.03 15.88
CA GLU A 8 17.15 5.87 15.50
C GLU A 8 17.36 4.59 14.68
N VAL A 9 16.67 3.51 15.04
CA VAL A 9 16.70 2.24 14.28
C VAL A 9 16.09 2.41 12.89
N ILE A 10 14.95 3.09 12.77
CA ILE A 10 14.28 3.32 11.48
C ILE A 10 15.11 4.23 10.58
N ASP A 11 15.65 5.32 11.13
CA ASP A 11 16.51 6.26 10.40
C ASP A 11 17.85 5.61 9.99
N GLY A 12 18.37 4.68 10.78
CA GLY A 12 19.59 3.91 10.46
C GLY A 12 19.37 2.81 9.42
N ALA A 13 18.17 2.23 9.33
CA ALA A 13 17.87 1.10 8.45
C ALA A 13 17.45 1.51 7.03
N GLY A 14 17.10 2.78 6.78
CA GLY A 14 16.63 3.19 5.45
C GLY A 14 16.15 4.64 5.35
N PRO A 15 15.57 5.04 4.21
CA PRO A 15 15.02 6.38 4.04
C PRO A 15 13.81 6.58 4.95
N ALA A 16 13.51 7.85 5.26
CA ALA A 16 12.33 8.21 6.04
C ALA A 16 11.03 7.57 5.48
N PRO A 17 10.06 7.20 6.34
CA PRO A 17 8.93 6.36 5.93
C PRO A 17 8.13 6.93 4.74
N GLY A 18 7.93 8.24 4.68
CA GLY A 18 7.26 8.89 3.55
C GLY A 18 7.97 8.70 2.21
N ARG A 19 9.30 8.79 2.18
CA ARG A 19 10.10 8.60 0.96
C ARG A 19 10.11 7.14 0.49
N SER A 20 9.95 6.19 1.40
CA SER A 20 9.90 4.78 1.05
C SER A 20 8.64 4.41 0.25
N LEU A 21 7.50 5.06 0.55
CA LEU A 21 6.25 4.92 -0.21
C LEU A 21 6.44 5.28 -1.69
N LEU A 22 7.23 6.32 -1.96
CA LEU A 22 7.57 6.72 -3.33
C LEU A 22 8.41 5.65 -4.02
N LYS A 23 9.37 5.02 -3.33
CA LYS A 23 10.22 3.98 -3.91
C LYS A 23 9.44 2.70 -4.19
N LYS A 24 8.52 2.29 -3.31
CA LYS A 24 7.70 1.07 -3.47
C LYS A 24 6.76 1.15 -4.68
N ASN A 25 6.24 2.34 -4.98
CA ASN A 25 5.31 2.57 -6.10
C ASN A 25 5.94 3.22 -7.36
N SER A 26 7.20 3.67 -7.33
CA SER A 26 7.87 4.30 -8.49
C SER A 26 8.66 3.34 -9.38
N THR A 27 8.72 2.05 -9.07
CA THR A 27 9.63 1.14 -9.77
C THR A 27 9.00 0.58 -11.05
N GLY A 28 9.08 1.36 -12.13
CA GLY A 28 9.28 0.89 -13.52
C GLY A 28 8.19 0.07 -14.23
N LEU A 29 7.32 -0.64 -13.51
CA LEU A 29 6.41 -1.61 -14.10
C LEU A 29 5.18 -0.94 -14.72
N ILE A 30 4.57 0.02 -14.01
CA ILE A 30 3.38 0.72 -14.51
C ILE A 30 3.75 1.61 -15.69
N THR A 31 4.86 2.36 -15.62
CA THR A 31 5.32 3.23 -16.71
C THR A 31 5.87 2.41 -17.90
N GLY A 32 6.58 1.32 -17.62
CA GLY A 32 7.12 0.42 -18.64
C GLY A 32 6.03 -0.33 -19.40
N ILE A 33 5.07 -0.93 -18.70
CA ILE A 33 3.92 -1.62 -19.33
C ILE A 33 3.06 -0.61 -20.10
N LEU A 34 2.76 0.57 -19.55
CA LEU A 34 2.00 1.61 -20.27
C LEU A 34 2.69 2.05 -21.58
N ALA A 35 3.99 2.34 -21.54
CA ALA A 35 4.74 2.74 -22.74
C ALA A 35 4.77 1.62 -23.79
N THR A 36 4.89 0.37 -23.34
CA THR A 36 4.89 -0.80 -24.22
C THR A 36 3.51 -1.03 -24.84
N THR A 37 2.43 -0.92 -24.07
CA THR A 37 1.05 -1.06 -24.54
C THR A 37 0.66 0.05 -25.52
N VAL A 38 1.02 1.30 -25.23
CA VAL A 38 0.81 2.43 -26.17
C VAL A 38 1.62 2.21 -27.45
N GLY A 39 2.84 1.69 -27.35
CA GLY A 39 3.65 1.32 -28.51
C GLY A 39 3.01 0.23 -29.38
N ILE A 40 2.49 -0.84 -28.76
CA ILE A 40 1.83 -1.95 -29.47
C ILE A 40 0.52 -1.48 -30.14
N ILE A 41 -0.30 -0.69 -29.44
CA ILE A 41 -1.55 -0.15 -29.99
C ILE A 41 -1.26 0.83 -31.13
N GLY A 42 -0.24 1.69 -30.99
CA GLY A 42 0.21 2.57 -32.06
C GLY A 42 0.67 1.80 -33.31
N LEU A 43 1.39 0.70 -33.13
CA LEU A 43 1.81 -0.18 -34.24
C LEU A 43 0.61 -0.87 -34.92
N ALA A 44 -0.37 -1.32 -34.14
CA ALA A 44 -1.57 -1.96 -34.66
C ALA A 44 -2.43 -0.98 -35.47
N ILE A 45 -2.58 0.26 -35.01
CA ILE A 45 -3.27 1.32 -35.74
C ILE A 45 -2.52 1.67 -37.03
N ALA A 46 -1.19 1.77 -36.99
CA ALA A 46 -0.38 2.03 -38.18
C ALA A 46 -0.51 0.90 -39.22
N ALA A 47 -0.48 -0.37 -38.79
CA ALA A 47 -0.66 -1.53 -39.65
C ALA A 47 -2.06 -1.59 -40.27
N ALA A 48 -3.12 -1.34 -39.48
CA ALA A 48 -4.50 -1.31 -39.96
C ALA A 48 -4.71 -0.16 -40.97
N THR A 49 -4.13 1.00 -40.70
CA THR A 49 -4.19 2.16 -41.59
C THR A 49 -3.47 1.90 -42.90
N TYR A 50 -2.32 1.23 -42.87
CA TYR A 50 -1.58 0.82 -44.07
C TYR A 50 -2.36 -0.21 -44.90
N ALA A 51 -2.95 -1.22 -44.26
CA ALA A 51 -3.77 -2.22 -44.96
C ALA A 51 -4.97 -1.59 -45.69
N ILE A 52 -5.69 -0.68 -45.02
CA ILE A 52 -6.83 0.05 -45.59
C ILE A 52 -6.38 0.97 -46.74
N TYR A 53 -5.20 1.59 -46.64
CA TYR A 53 -4.64 2.41 -47.71
C TYR A 53 -4.35 1.60 -48.98
N VAL A 54 -3.74 0.42 -48.84
CA VAL A 54 -3.43 -0.48 -49.97
C VAL A 54 -4.71 -0.88 -50.71
N GLU A 55 -5.82 -1.07 -49.99
CA GLU A 55 -7.08 -1.56 -50.54
C GLU A 55 -7.98 -0.46 -51.11
N THR A 56 -8.13 0.67 -50.42
CA THR A 56 -9.17 1.67 -50.75
C THR A 56 -8.63 2.93 -51.43
N LYS A 57 -7.31 3.20 -51.34
CA LYS A 57 -6.67 4.49 -51.68
C LYS A 57 -7.32 5.73 -51.03
N ALA A 58 -8.27 5.56 -50.11
CA ALA A 58 -8.98 6.64 -49.44
C ALA A 58 -8.28 6.96 -48.11
N THR A 59 -7.50 8.04 -48.11
CA THR A 59 -6.49 8.29 -47.07
C THR A 59 -6.95 9.26 -45.96
N GLY A 60 -7.93 10.13 -46.21
CA GLY A 60 -8.18 11.26 -45.30
C GLY A 60 -8.85 10.90 -43.97
N PRO A 61 -10.08 10.37 -43.98
CA PRO A 61 -10.90 10.29 -42.75
C PRO A 61 -10.46 9.19 -41.78
N ILE A 62 -10.04 8.03 -42.29
CA ILE A 62 -9.72 6.85 -41.47
C ILE A 62 -8.40 7.04 -40.71
N VAL A 63 -7.38 7.58 -41.38
CA VAL A 63 -6.10 7.95 -40.75
C VAL A 63 -6.33 8.98 -39.64
N LEU A 64 -7.19 9.98 -39.89
CA LEU A 64 -7.49 11.03 -38.93
C LEU A 64 -8.20 10.48 -37.69
N ILE A 65 -9.18 9.59 -37.86
CA ILE A 65 -9.89 8.95 -36.73
C ILE A 65 -8.91 8.10 -35.90
N GLY A 66 -8.07 7.28 -36.54
CA GLY A 66 -7.06 6.47 -35.84
C GLY A 66 -6.06 7.31 -35.06
N LEU A 67 -5.60 8.43 -35.64
CA LEU A 67 -4.71 9.38 -34.98
C LEU A 67 -5.39 10.04 -33.77
N LEU A 68 -6.65 10.46 -33.90
CA LEU A 68 -7.40 11.07 -32.79
C LEU A 68 -7.62 10.11 -31.63
N VAL A 69 -7.96 8.84 -31.89
CA VAL A 69 -8.10 7.80 -30.86
C VAL A 69 -6.76 7.54 -30.16
N PHE A 70 -5.66 7.48 -30.92
CA PHE A 70 -4.32 7.31 -30.36
C PHE A 70 -3.90 8.48 -29.45
N ILE A 71 -4.15 9.72 -29.88
CA ILE A 71 -3.89 10.92 -29.08
C ILE A 71 -4.73 10.91 -27.81
N ALA A 72 -6.03 10.57 -27.90
CA ALA A 72 -6.93 10.52 -26.77
C ALA A 72 -6.51 9.46 -25.74
N LEU A 73 -6.14 8.25 -26.18
CA LEU A 73 -5.63 7.18 -25.30
C LEU A 73 -4.31 7.60 -24.62
N THR A 74 -3.39 8.18 -25.37
CA THR A 74 -2.11 8.66 -24.82
C THR A 74 -2.34 9.75 -23.77
N ALA A 75 -3.21 10.72 -24.06
CA ALA A 75 -3.55 11.79 -23.13
C ALA A 75 -4.23 11.25 -21.86
N PHE A 76 -5.16 10.29 -21.99
CA PHE A 76 -5.82 9.65 -20.86
C PHE A 76 -4.82 8.94 -19.95
N VAL A 77 -3.91 8.15 -20.54
CA VAL A 77 -2.87 7.40 -19.83
C VAL A 77 -1.89 8.34 -19.10
N VAL A 78 -1.45 9.41 -19.76
CA VAL A 78 -0.58 10.43 -19.15
C VAL A 78 -1.32 11.12 -17.99
N ALA A 79 -2.57 11.51 -18.18
CA ALA A 79 -3.37 12.15 -17.14
C ALA A 79 -3.59 11.24 -15.92
N ALA A 80 -3.90 9.95 -16.13
CA ALA A 80 -4.02 8.96 -15.07
C ALA A 80 -2.70 8.77 -14.29
N SER A 81 -1.57 8.70 -15.01
CA SER A 81 -0.24 8.57 -14.41
C SER A 81 0.14 9.78 -13.56
N ILE A 82 -0.13 11.00 -14.06
CA ILE A 82 0.13 12.24 -13.32
C ILE A 82 -0.74 12.31 -12.06
N ARG A 83 -2.04 11.97 -12.16
CA ARG A 83 -2.94 11.94 -10.99
C ARG A 83 -2.47 10.95 -9.94
N GLY A 84 -2.12 9.73 -10.33
CA GLY A 84 -1.61 8.70 -9.43
C GLY A 84 -0.34 9.16 -8.71
N LYS A 85 0.62 9.72 -9.45
CA LYS A 85 1.87 10.25 -8.89
C LYS A 85 1.63 11.42 -7.94
N LYS A 86 0.71 12.34 -8.27
CA LYS A 86 0.38 13.49 -7.41
C LYS A 86 -0.27 13.05 -6.10
N SER A 87 -1.19 12.08 -6.15
CA SER A 87 -1.82 11.51 -4.96
C SER A 87 -0.78 10.85 -4.04
N LEU A 88 0.09 10.02 -4.62
CA LEU A 88 1.14 9.34 -3.88
C LEU A 88 2.15 10.31 -3.27
N ASN A 89 2.57 11.34 -4.03
CA ASN A 89 3.46 12.37 -3.52
C ASN A 89 2.85 13.11 -2.32
N ARG A 90 1.55 13.43 -2.36
CA ARG A 90 0.87 14.09 -1.24
C ARG A 90 0.85 13.21 0.01
N ILE A 91 0.59 11.91 -0.14
CA ILE A 91 0.59 10.96 0.98
C ILE A 91 2.02 10.85 1.54
N ALA A 92 3.01 10.64 0.67
CA ALA A 92 4.41 10.55 1.05
C ALA A 92 4.90 11.80 1.77
N GLU A 93 4.59 12.99 1.27
CA GLU A 93 4.96 14.26 1.88
C GLU A 93 4.27 14.45 3.24
N SER A 94 3.00 14.09 3.36
CA SER A 94 2.29 14.13 4.64
C SER A 94 2.92 13.18 5.66
N THR A 95 3.30 11.97 5.26
CA THR A 95 3.97 10.99 6.14
C THR A 95 5.37 11.47 6.51
N ASP A 96 6.13 12.05 5.57
CA ASP A 96 7.48 12.58 5.84
C ASP A 96 7.41 13.77 6.81
N ASN A 97 6.47 14.69 6.62
CA ASN A 97 6.25 15.81 7.53
C ASN A 97 5.84 15.32 8.93
N ALA A 98 4.92 14.37 9.01
CA ALA A 98 4.51 13.79 10.29
C ALA A 98 5.66 13.02 10.98
N TRP A 99 6.52 12.34 10.20
CA TRP A 99 7.74 11.73 10.71
C TRP A 99 8.69 12.79 11.28
N ILE A 100 9.06 13.80 10.49
CA ILE A 100 9.99 14.88 10.87
C ILE A 100 9.50 15.61 12.13
N ASN A 101 8.20 15.90 12.22
CA ASN A 101 7.60 16.56 13.38
C ASN A 101 7.47 15.66 14.61
N GLY A 102 7.75 14.35 14.48
CA GLY A 102 7.62 13.39 15.57
C GLY A 102 6.18 13.09 15.95
N TRP A 103 5.27 13.21 14.98
CA TRP A 103 3.84 12.94 15.15
C TRP A 103 3.48 11.49 14.88
N ILE A 104 4.36 10.70 14.25
CA ILE A 104 4.17 9.25 14.07
C ILE A 104 5.16 8.52 14.96
N GLU A 105 4.64 7.56 15.72
CA GLU A 105 5.43 6.56 16.43
C GLU A 105 5.16 5.18 15.85
N TYR A 106 6.17 4.31 15.89
CA TYR A 106 6.08 2.93 15.43
C TYR A 106 6.30 1.98 16.59
N ARG A 107 5.53 0.90 16.65
CA ARG A 107 5.64 -0.14 17.66
C ARG A 107 5.50 -1.54 17.05
N PRO A 108 6.29 -2.52 17.50
CA PRO A 108 6.01 -3.93 17.24
C PRO A 108 4.63 -4.30 17.77
N ALA A 109 3.89 -5.09 17.00
CA ALA A 109 2.61 -5.61 17.41
C ALA A 109 2.41 -7.03 16.90
N LEU A 110 1.86 -7.89 17.76
CA LEU A 110 1.34 -9.19 17.36
C LEU A 110 -0.04 -8.97 16.75
N ILE A 111 -0.23 -9.43 15.52
CA ILE A 111 -1.48 -9.28 14.78
C ILE A 111 -2.40 -10.44 15.14
N GLY A 112 -3.56 -10.16 15.73
CA GLY A 112 -4.57 -11.17 16.01
C GLY A 112 -5.31 -11.66 14.77
N GLU A 113 -6.48 -12.23 14.99
CA GLU A 113 -7.37 -12.68 13.93
C GLU A 113 -7.87 -11.51 13.09
N LEU A 114 -7.83 -11.68 11.76
CA LEU A 114 -8.37 -10.68 10.84
C LEU A 114 -9.89 -10.76 10.84
N ALA A 115 -10.58 -9.66 11.12
CA ALA A 115 -12.03 -9.56 11.05
C ALA A 115 -12.45 -8.83 9.79
N HIS A 116 -13.21 -9.48 8.92
CA HIS A 116 -13.78 -8.83 7.75
C HIS A 116 -14.92 -7.90 8.19
N VAL A 117 -14.79 -6.60 7.90
CA VAL A 117 -15.74 -5.56 8.36
C VAL A 117 -16.74 -5.22 7.27
N ARG A 118 -16.24 -4.99 6.05
CA ARG A 118 -17.07 -4.65 4.90
C ARG A 118 -16.36 -5.00 3.60
N GLN A 119 -17.15 -5.09 2.53
CA GLN A 119 -16.65 -5.17 1.17
C GLN A 119 -17.27 -4.05 0.34
N GLU A 120 -16.52 -3.55 -0.63
CA GLU A 120 -16.95 -2.51 -1.55
C GLU A 120 -16.68 -2.99 -2.97
N ASP A 121 -17.72 -3.00 -3.80
CA ASP A 121 -17.65 -3.41 -5.20
C ASP A 121 -17.76 -2.16 -6.08
N ASP A 122 -16.66 -1.78 -6.72
CA ASP A 122 -16.60 -0.63 -7.64
C ASP A 122 -16.86 -1.07 -9.10
N GLY A 123 -17.44 -2.26 -9.32
CA GLY A 123 -17.77 -2.82 -10.63
C GLY A 123 -16.61 -3.52 -11.34
N ASP A 124 -15.37 -3.05 -11.12
CA ASP A 124 -14.16 -3.66 -11.66
C ASP A 124 -13.38 -4.50 -10.63
N THR A 125 -13.47 -4.11 -9.34
CA THR A 125 -12.74 -4.76 -8.25
C THR A 125 -13.53 -4.74 -6.96
N VAL A 126 -13.55 -5.89 -6.28
CA VAL A 126 -14.05 -6.00 -4.91
C VAL A 126 -12.91 -5.73 -3.94
N THR A 127 -13.09 -4.70 -3.11
CA THR A 127 -12.16 -4.33 -2.05
C THR A 127 -12.69 -4.86 -0.72
N HIS A 128 -11.88 -5.67 -0.03
CA HIS A 128 -12.21 -6.23 1.28
C HIS A 128 -11.50 -5.46 2.39
N TYR A 129 -12.29 -5.00 3.36
CA TYR A 129 -11.82 -4.21 4.49
C TYR A 129 -11.83 -5.03 5.77
N TYR A 130 -10.78 -4.87 6.56
CA TYR A 130 -10.52 -5.64 7.77
C TYR A 130 -10.11 -4.76 8.94
N THR A 131 -10.34 -5.26 10.14
CA THR A 131 -9.68 -4.80 11.37
C THR A 131 -9.04 -6.00 12.05
N ALA A 132 -8.09 -5.75 12.96
CA ALA A 132 -7.50 -6.79 13.78
C ALA A 132 -7.25 -6.27 15.19
N PRO A 133 -7.51 -7.07 16.25
CA PRO A 133 -6.98 -6.78 17.56
C PRO A 133 -5.46 -7.00 17.55
N LEU A 134 -4.73 -6.10 18.19
CA LEU A 134 -3.27 -6.11 18.25
C LEU A 134 -2.82 -6.26 19.70
N LEU A 135 -1.73 -7.00 19.94
CA LEU A 135 -0.95 -6.84 21.16
C LEU A 135 0.31 -6.05 20.84
N MET A 136 0.29 -4.77 21.20
CA MET A 136 1.36 -3.84 20.92
C MET A 136 2.40 -3.85 22.06
N LEU A 137 3.65 -4.10 21.70
CA LEU A 137 4.78 -4.14 22.63
C LEU A 137 5.24 -2.72 22.96
N GLN A 138 5.33 -2.43 24.25
CA GLN A 138 5.83 -1.18 24.78
C GLN A 138 7.32 -1.27 25.11
N PRO A 139 8.03 -0.13 25.19
CA PRO A 139 9.47 -0.11 25.50
C PRO A 139 9.83 -0.68 26.88
N ASP A 140 8.88 -0.74 27.82
CA ASP A 140 9.05 -1.34 29.14
C ASP A 140 8.82 -2.86 29.15
N GLY A 141 8.53 -3.46 27.98
CA GLY A 141 8.24 -4.88 27.81
C GLY A 141 6.77 -5.24 28.04
N THR A 142 5.91 -4.29 28.42
CA THR A 142 4.48 -4.55 28.57
C THR A 142 3.77 -4.65 27.22
N MET A 143 2.63 -5.33 27.20
CA MET A 143 1.83 -5.54 25.99
C MET A 143 0.45 -4.94 26.19
N HIS A 144 0.06 -4.03 25.29
CA HIS A 144 -1.27 -3.41 25.31
C HIS A 144 -2.14 -3.94 24.18
N ARG A 145 -3.36 -4.33 24.53
CA ARG A 145 -4.36 -4.72 23.54
C ARG A 145 -5.01 -3.46 22.96
N VAL A 146 -4.91 -3.28 21.64
CA VAL A 146 -5.50 -2.16 20.92
C VAL A 146 -6.10 -2.62 19.59
N PRO A 147 -7.21 -2.05 19.11
CA PRO A 147 -7.72 -2.35 17.77
C PRO A 147 -6.85 -1.66 16.72
N SER A 148 -6.63 -2.29 15.57
CA SER A 148 -6.09 -1.63 14.39
C SER A 148 -7.12 -0.69 13.76
N GLN A 149 -6.64 0.31 13.01
CA GLN A 149 -7.48 0.98 12.02
C GLN A 149 -7.94 0.00 10.94
N GLU A 150 -9.04 0.31 10.25
CA GLU A 150 -9.48 -0.41 9.05
C GLU A 150 -8.37 -0.41 7.98
N PHE A 151 -8.07 -1.59 7.42
CA PHE A 151 -7.13 -1.75 6.32
C PHE A 151 -7.69 -2.70 5.26
N THR A 152 -7.16 -2.62 4.04
CA THR A 152 -7.58 -3.49 2.95
C THR A 152 -6.66 -4.70 2.83
N TYR A 153 -7.24 -5.86 2.52
CA TYR A 153 -6.45 -7.06 2.28
C TYR A 153 -7.12 -8.01 1.27
N ARG A 154 -6.54 -9.20 1.09
CA ARG A 154 -7.05 -10.22 0.17
C ARG A 154 -8.42 -10.74 0.61
N ASP A 155 -9.14 -11.36 -0.32
CA ASP A 155 -10.43 -12.00 -0.08
C ASP A 155 -10.39 -12.98 1.13
N PRO A 156 -11.46 -13.05 1.96
CA PRO A 156 -11.51 -13.93 3.11
C PRO A 156 -11.27 -15.41 2.79
N ALA A 157 -11.76 -15.92 1.65
CA ALA A 157 -11.59 -17.32 1.29
C ALA A 157 -10.13 -17.67 1.00
N TRP A 158 -9.42 -16.78 0.30
CA TRP A 158 -7.99 -16.90 0.04
C TRP A 158 -7.18 -16.88 1.34
N LEU A 159 -7.52 -16.01 2.28
CA LEU A 159 -6.86 -15.92 3.59
C LEU A 159 -6.99 -17.23 4.38
N LYS A 160 -8.21 -17.76 4.46
CA LYS A 160 -8.46 -19.06 5.11
C LYS A 160 -7.69 -20.19 4.42
N ALA A 161 -7.66 -20.21 3.08
CA ALA A 161 -6.89 -21.20 2.31
C ALA A 161 -5.37 -21.09 2.51
N LYS A 162 -4.88 -19.94 2.98
CA LYS A 162 -3.47 -19.70 3.33
C LYS A 162 -3.20 -19.81 4.84
N ASN A 163 -4.14 -20.36 5.61
CA ASN A 163 -4.04 -20.55 7.05
C ASN A 163 -3.78 -19.24 7.82
N PHE A 164 -4.26 -18.10 7.31
CA PHE A 164 -4.34 -16.90 8.15
C PHE A 164 -5.39 -17.12 9.23
N ALA A 165 -5.12 -16.60 10.42
CA ALA A 165 -6.09 -16.52 11.51
C ALA A 165 -7.13 -15.46 11.13
N VAL A 166 -8.35 -15.89 10.83
CA VAL A 166 -9.45 -15.03 10.37
C VAL A 166 -10.67 -15.33 11.23
N ALA A 167 -11.19 -14.30 11.88
CA ALA A 167 -12.37 -14.42 12.74
C ALA A 167 -13.65 -14.51 11.90
N GLU A 168 -14.71 -15.06 12.49
CA GLU A 168 -16.04 -15.07 11.88
C GLU A 168 -16.65 -13.66 11.82
N SER A 169 -16.38 -12.84 12.84
CA SER A 169 -16.87 -11.46 12.92
C SER A 169 -15.91 -10.57 13.73
N PRO A 170 -16.04 -9.23 13.61
CA PRO A 170 -15.25 -8.31 14.43
C PRO A 170 -15.44 -8.47 15.94
N GLN A 171 -16.61 -8.94 16.39
CA GLN A 171 -16.89 -9.11 17.82
C GLN A 171 -16.23 -10.35 18.42
N THR A 172 -15.91 -11.34 17.59
CA THR A 172 -15.27 -12.59 18.02
C THR A 172 -13.77 -12.60 17.78
N ALA A 173 -13.22 -11.60 17.10
CA ALA A 173 -11.80 -11.52 16.81
C ALA A 173 -10.96 -11.38 18.08
N THR A 174 -9.95 -12.24 18.21
CA THR A 174 -9.04 -12.27 19.34
C THR A 174 -7.59 -12.14 18.92
N VAL A 175 -6.72 -11.86 19.89
CA VAL A 175 -5.27 -11.87 19.72
C VAL A 175 -4.64 -12.58 20.90
N ASP A 176 -3.94 -13.67 20.62
CA ASP A 176 -3.13 -14.40 21.58
C ASP A 176 -1.91 -15.05 20.91
N PHE A 177 -1.02 -15.63 21.70
CA PHE A 177 0.22 -16.22 21.19
C PHE A 177 0.03 -17.53 20.41
N ALA A 178 -1.14 -18.16 20.50
CA ALA A 178 -1.47 -19.40 19.79
C ALA A 178 -2.22 -19.14 18.46
N HIS A 179 -3.09 -18.13 18.42
CA HIS A 179 -3.91 -17.75 17.27
C HIS A 179 -3.59 -16.30 16.87
N ASN A 180 -2.61 -16.15 15.99
CA ASN A 180 -2.16 -14.87 15.45
C ASN A 180 -1.64 -15.02 14.02
N ASN A 181 -1.46 -13.88 13.37
CA ASN A 181 -0.88 -13.76 12.03
C ASN A 181 0.58 -13.31 12.05
N GLY A 182 1.26 -13.49 13.20
CA GLY A 182 2.65 -13.11 13.41
C GLY A 182 2.84 -11.66 13.86
N TRP A 183 4.12 -11.28 13.93
CA TRP A 183 4.56 -9.96 14.35
C TRP A 183 4.78 -9.04 13.15
N ASP A 184 4.39 -7.78 13.31
CA ASP A 184 4.70 -6.70 12.37
C ASP A 184 4.88 -5.38 13.15
N VAL A 185 5.10 -4.28 12.44
CA VAL A 185 5.26 -2.95 13.01
C VAL A 185 4.10 -2.06 12.55
N VAL A 186 3.36 -1.55 13.53
CA VAL A 186 2.28 -0.59 13.30
C VAL A 186 2.75 0.82 13.62
N GLY A 187 2.23 1.81 12.89
CA GLY A 187 2.43 3.21 13.20
C GLY A 187 1.15 3.85 13.72
N TYR A 188 1.25 4.83 14.62
CA TYR A 188 0.10 5.61 15.08
C TYR A 188 0.50 7.07 15.29
N ARG A 189 -0.50 7.95 15.21
CA ARG A 189 -0.29 9.40 15.36
C ARG A 189 -0.37 9.82 16.82
N VAL A 190 0.69 10.36 17.38
CA VAL A 190 0.69 10.82 18.79
C VAL A 190 0.07 12.22 18.97
N ASP A 191 -0.19 12.92 17.87
CA ASP A 191 -0.74 14.27 17.88
C ASP A 191 -2.27 14.32 17.83
N VAL A 192 -2.94 13.16 17.83
CA VAL A 192 -4.41 13.03 17.83
C VAL A 192 -4.90 12.26 19.06
N PRO A 193 -6.10 12.57 19.58
CA PRO A 193 -6.68 11.80 20.69
C PRO A 193 -7.07 10.39 20.22
N ASN A 194 -6.77 9.37 21.04
CA ASN A 194 -7.08 7.96 20.80
C ASN A 194 -6.64 7.44 19.41
N PRO A 195 -5.33 7.47 19.12
CA PRO A 195 -4.86 7.09 17.80
C PRO A 195 -4.97 5.59 17.57
N GLU A 196 -5.61 5.22 16.47
CA GLU A 196 -5.66 3.84 16.01
C GLU A 196 -4.37 3.47 15.26
N PRO A 197 -3.71 2.36 15.60
CA PRO A 197 -2.53 1.88 14.90
C PRO A 197 -2.87 1.42 13.49
N GLN A 198 -1.99 1.76 12.55
CA GLN A 198 -2.17 1.52 11.13
C GLN A 198 -1.00 0.70 10.59
N PHE A 199 -1.33 -0.25 9.73
CA PHE A 199 -0.33 -1.01 8.97
C PHE A 199 0.20 -0.19 7.80
N GLY A 200 1.44 -0.48 7.39
CA GLY A 200 1.94 0.02 6.12
C GLY A 200 2.14 1.53 6.02
N LEU A 201 2.33 2.23 7.15
CA LEU A 201 2.69 3.66 7.22
C LEU A 201 4.12 3.94 6.73
N GLY A 202 4.46 3.47 5.54
CA GLY A 202 5.72 3.81 4.86
C GLY A 202 6.97 3.13 5.39
N LEU A 203 6.88 2.08 6.21
CA LEU A 203 8.08 1.30 6.52
C LEU A 203 8.43 0.34 5.37
N THR A 204 9.73 0.27 5.08
CA THR A 204 10.28 -0.79 4.24
C THR A 204 10.39 -2.10 5.03
N LYS A 205 10.48 -3.24 4.33
CA LYS A 205 10.70 -4.54 4.99
C LYS A 205 11.95 -4.52 5.88
N GLN A 206 13.05 -3.92 5.40
CA GLN A 206 14.29 -3.80 6.16
C GLN A 206 14.11 -3.00 7.46
N GLN A 207 13.29 -1.94 7.44
CA GLN A 207 12.98 -1.16 8.64
C GLN A 207 12.07 -1.92 9.60
N VAL A 208 11.09 -2.67 9.09
CA VAL A 208 10.26 -3.57 9.91
C VAL A 208 11.15 -4.59 10.62
N ASP A 209 12.00 -5.31 9.87
CA ASP A 209 12.89 -6.33 10.41
C ASP A 209 13.83 -5.72 11.47
N ALA A 210 14.41 -4.54 11.22
CA ALA A 210 15.28 -3.86 12.16
C ALA A 210 14.58 -3.47 13.46
N VAL A 211 13.34 -2.96 13.38
CA VAL A 211 12.52 -2.62 14.56
C VAL A 211 12.18 -3.85 15.38
N LEU A 212 11.77 -4.95 14.73
CA LEU A 212 11.44 -6.19 15.41
C LEU A 212 12.67 -6.77 16.12
N SER A 213 13.83 -6.83 15.44
CA SER A 213 15.08 -7.30 16.06
C SER A 213 15.54 -6.41 17.21
N PHE A 214 15.40 -5.09 17.10
CA PHE A 214 15.71 -4.19 18.19
C PHE A 214 14.83 -4.46 19.41
N ALA A 215 13.52 -4.59 19.22
CA ALA A 215 12.59 -4.83 20.32
C ALA A 215 12.81 -6.19 20.99
N GLU A 216 13.10 -7.24 20.20
CA GLU A 216 13.47 -8.55 20.72
C GLU A 216 14.69 -8.49 21.64
N GLN A 217 15.71 -7.71 21.27
CA GLN A 217 16.95 -7.61 22.05
C GLN A 217 16.83 -6.71 23.29
N ASN A 218 15.97 -5.70 23.26
CA ASN A 218 15.99 -4.62 24.25
C ASN A 218 14.74 -4.58 25.16
N TRP A 219 13.59 -5.07 24.68
CA TRP A 219 12.30 -4.91 25.37
C TRP A 219 11.72 -6.23 25.85
N VAL A 220 12.03 -7.33 25.15
CA VAL A 220 11.68 -8.68 25.60
C VAL A 220 12.78 -9.14 26.55
N ARG A 221 12.43 -9.40 27.82
CA ARG A 221 13.33 -9.91 28.87
C ARG A 221 12.86 -11.24 29.41
#